data_AF-A0A6I3G7B6-F1
#
_entry.id   AF-A0A6I3G7B6-F1
#
_cell.length_a   1.000
_cell.length_b   1.000
_cell.length_c   1.000
_cell.angle_alpha   90.00
_cell.angle_beta   90.00
_cell.angle_gamma   90.00
#
_symmetry.space_group_name_H-M   'P 1'
#
loop_
_entity.id
_entity.type
_entity.pdbx_description
1 polymer ?
#
loop_
_entity_poly.entity_id
_entity_poly.type
_entity_poly.pdbx_seq_one_letter_code
_entity_poly.pdbx_strand_id
1 'polypeptide(L)'
;ARAMDDLGATLTSTWNVVGTAQYLSPEQALGEIADTPTDIYSTGCLLYELLTGRPPYSGETPVSIAYQHVSGALIPARQVQPDLPESVEVLLTVALAKKPEDRYISASAMLQDINKIRAGQNISTKVARAPLASRKTMILAGLVVLAAGIAAVFGLSLNGGSTPSLGNSIPNVVGLTEIEARALLNEYTVTVQRAHDPRIPKDRIASQIPLATTQATKGSAVTLTISDGPGDAIVPDDLVGMSLIDARTLLAAAGLVISKTEAAPSDEPQGTVLSVTPEPGSTITAGSGVVLTIASGEVEVPNLIGVEAIQAKTLLIQAGFLVREFNDYDSAQSIGVVIRQAPDPGTTQTIGKPVTITINKAP
;
A
#
# COMPACT_ATOMS: atom_id res chain seq x y z
N ALA A 1 24.20 -3.24 -29.43
CA ALA A 1 23.04 -2.39 -29.77
C ALA A 1 21.78 -2.96 -29.13
N ARG A 2 21.44 -2.46 -27.94
CA ARG A 2 20.14 -2.50 -27.24
C ARG A 2 20.37 -1.89 -25.86
N ALA A 3 20.37 -0.56 -25.81
CA ALA A 3 20.51 0.23 -24.58
C ALA A 3 19.82 1.60 -24.73
N MET A 4 18.81 1.71 -25.60
CA MET A 4 18.21 2.99 -25.99
C MET A 4 16.67 3.02 -25.90
N ASP A 5 16.00 1.96 -25.46
CA ASP A 5 14.52 1.94 -25.36
C ASP A 5 13.99 2.18 -23.92
N ASP A 6 14.85 2.34 -22.91
CA ASP A 6 14.41 2.47 -21.51
C ASP A 6 14.37 3.93 -21.00
N LEU A 7 14.39 4.90 -21.92
CA LEU A 7 14.35 6.33 -21.63
C LEU A 7 12.93 6.92 -21.67
N GLY A 8 11.94 6.13 -21.27
CA GLY A 8 10.51 6.49 -21.25
C GLY A 8 9.86 6.57 -19.87
N ALA A 9 10.60 6.50 -18.77
CA ALA A 9 10.01 6.47 -17.42
C ALA A 9 10.75 7.39 -16.44
N THR A 10 10.70 8.70 -16.71
CA THR A 10 11.05 9.70 -15.69
C THR A 10 9.96 10.77 -15.60
N LEU A 11 9.23 10.69 -14.48
CA LEU A 11 8.43 11.71 -13.80
C LEU A 11 7.06 12.12 -14.41
N THR A 12 5.96 11.70 -13.76
CA THR A 12 5.05 12.58 -12.99
C THR A 12 3.93 11.76 -12.32
N SER A 13 3.54 12.14 -11.10
CA SER A 13 2.48 11.60 -10.24
C SER A 13 2.88 10.51 -9.23
N THR A 14 2.65 10.87 -7.96
CA THR A 14 3.20 10.34 -6.71
C THR A 14 2.59 9.01 -6.23
N TRP A 15 2.49 7.99 -7.10
CA TRP A 15 1.93 6.67 -6.75
C TRP A 15 2.63 5.47 -7.40
N ASN A 16 3.85 5.64 -7.91
CA ASN A 16 4.61 4.49 -8.37
C ASN A 16 5.41 3.89 -7.21
N VAL A 17 4.96 2.71 -6.78
CA VAL A 17 5.72 1.73 -6.01
C VAL A 17 7.17 1.74 -6.53
N VAL A 18 8.10 2.17 -5.68
CA VAL A 18 9.53 2.20 -6.01
C VAL A 18 10.05 0.76 -5.93
N GLY A 19 9.90 0.06 -7.04
CA GLY A 19 10.34 -1.30 -7.29
C GLY A 19 9.72 -1.77 -8.59
N THR A 20 10.46 -2.51 -9.42
CA THR A 20 9.87 -3.16 -10.60
C THR A 20 8.74 -4.06 -10.08
N ALA A 21 7.48 -3.79 -10.43
CA ALA A 21 6.29 -4.47 -9.89
C ALA A 21 6.35 -6.02 -9.98
N GLN A 22 7.26 -6.54 -10.80
CA GLN A 22 7.60 -7.95 -11.02
C GLN A 22 8.12 -8.71 -9.79
N TYR A 23 8.59 -8.00 -8.75
CA TYR A 23 9.13 -8.61 -7.53
C TYR A 23 8.36 -8.23 -6.28
N LEU A 24 7.19 -7.59 -6.44
CA LEU A 24 6.37 -7.12 -5.33
C LEU A 24 5.70 -8.30 -4.62
N SER A 25 5.78 -8.33 -3.28
CA SER A 25 5.03 -9.33 -2.51
C SER A 25 3.52 -9.04 -2.47
N PRO A 26 2.65 -10.04 -2.22
CA PRO A 26 1.21 -9.86 -2.07
C PRO A 26 0.85 -8.80 -1.02
N GLU A 27 1.50 -8.82 0.13
CA GLU A 27 1.29 -7.88 1.24
C GLU A 27 1.69 -6.45 0.85
N GLN A 28 2.82 -6.26 0.17
CA GLN A 28 3.22 -4.93 -0.34
C GLN A 28 2.28 -4.44 -1.44
N ALA A 29 1.76 -5.33 -2.29
CA ALA A 29 0.75 -5.00 -3.29
C ALA A 29 -0.59 -4.59 -2.66
N LEU A 30 -0.88 -5.08 -1.45
CA LEU A 30 -2.07 -4.74 -0.66
C LEU A 30 -1.83 -3.57 0.30
N GLY A 31 -0.60 -3.06 0.42
CA GLY A 31 -0.24 -2.00 1.36
C GLY A 31 -0.20 -2.46 2.83
N GLU A 32 -0.09 -3.76 3.07
CA GLU A 32 0.07 -4.36 4.40
C GLU A 32 1.53 -4.19 4.89
N ILE A 33 1.77 -4.51 6.17
CA ILE A 33 3.11 -4.42 6.77
C ILE A 33 4.03 -5.45 6.13
N ALA A 34 5.17 -4.98 5.62
CA ALA A 34 6.22 -5.83 5.07
C ALA A 34 7.18 -6.29 6.17
N ASP A 35 7.31 -7.60 6.33
CA ASP A 35 8.16 -8.26 7.33
C ASP A 35 9.09 -9.29 6.66
N THR A 36 9.78 -10.13 7.42
CA THR A 36 10.72 -11.13 6.86
C THR A 36 10.14 -12.03 5.76
N PRO A 37 8.89 -12.54 5.83
CA PRO A 37 8.31 -13.33 4.74
C PRO A 37 8.13 -12.57 3.41
N THR A 38 8.11 -11.24 3.46
CA THR A 38 8.04 -10.35 2.28
C THR A 38 9.32 -10.41 1.46
N ASP A 39 10.47 -10.39 2.13
CA ASP A 39 11.77 -10.50 1.47
C ASP A 39 11.96 -11.90 0.87
N ILE A 40 11.44 -12.94 1.53
CA ILE A 40 11.43 -14.32 0.99
C ILE A 40 10.67 -14.40 -0.34
N TYR A 41 9.52 -13.75 -0.42
CA TYR A 41 8.71 -13.75 -1.63
C TYR A 41 9.42 -13.03 -2.79
N SER A 42 9.97 -11.85 -2.52
CA SER A 42 10.70 -11.04 -3.50
C SER A 42 11.93 -11.79 -4.02
N THR A 43 12.67 -12.45 -3.11
CA THR A 43 13.80 -13.32 -3.45
C THR A 43 13.35 -14.54 -4.27
N GLY A 44 12.20 -15.12 -3.94
CA GLY A 44 11.57 -16.19 -4.72
C GLY A 44 11.25 -15.78 -6.15
N CYS A 45 10.78 -14.54 -6.36
CA CYS A 45 10.49 -14.00 -7.69
C CYS A 45 11.77 -13.89 -8.53
N LEU A 46 12.85 -13.35 -7.93
CA LEU A 46 14.15 -13.26 -8.57
C LEU A 46 14.72 -14.64 -8.92
N LEU A 47 14.64 -15.61 -8.00
CA LEU A 47 15.11 -16.97 -8.26
C LEU A 47 14.30 -17.64 -9.37
N TYR A 48 12.98 -17.48 -9.38
CA TYR A 48 12.13 -17.98 -10.45
C TYR A 48 12.56 -17.42 -11.80
N GLU A 49 12.82 -16.12 -11.89
CA GLU A 49 13.27 -15.47 -13.12
C GLU A 49 14.65 -15.94 -13.56
N LEU A 50 15.62 -16.03 -12.65
CA LEU A 50 16.96 -16.52 -12.96
C LEU A 50 16.95 -17.96 -13.51
N LEU A 51 16.01 -18.78 -13.05
CA LEU A 51 15.90 -20.19 -13.44
C LEU A 51 15.09 -20.41 -14.71
N THR A 52 14.10 -19.56 -14.99
CA THR A 52 13.16 -19.74 -16.11
C THR A 52 13.33 -18.71 -17.23
N GLY A 53 14.15 -17.67 -17.02
CA GLY A 53 14.37 -16.57 -17.95
C GLY A 53 13.22 -15.55 -18.02
N ARG A 54 12.21 -15.67 -17.15
CA ARG A 54 11.08 -14.74 -17.06
C ARG A 54 10.52 -14.65 -15.64
N PRO A 55 9.99 -13.51 -15.20
CA PRO A 55 9.38 -13.41 -13.88
C PRO A 55 8.16 -14.33 -13.75
N PRO A 56 7.74 -14.67 -12.52
CA PRO A 56 6.59 -15.54 -12.28
C PRO A 56 5.29 -14.93 -12.81
N TYR A 57 5.19 -13.60 -12.82
CA TYR A 57 4.06 -12.83 -13.32
C TYR A 57 4.53 -11.71 -14.24
N SER A 58 3.75 -11.46 -15.29
CA SER A 58 4.04 -10.45 -16.30
C SER A 58 2.73 -9.83 -16.78
N GLY A 59 2.75 -8.57 -17.16
CA GLY A 59 1.56 -7.86 -17.65
C GLY A 59 1.94 -6.54 -18.30
N GLU A 60 0.98 -5.96 -19.03
CA GLU A 60 1.19 -4.70 -19.76
C GLU A 60 1.25 -3.48 -18.84
N THR A 61 0.72 -3.58 -17.62
CA THR A 61 0.71 -2.50 -16.63
C THR A 61 1.24 -2.96 -15.27
N PRO A 62 1.94 -2.10 -14.50
CA PRO A 62 2.40 -2.43 -13.15
C PRO A 62 1.28 -2.91 -12.21
N VAL A 63 0.08 -2.34 -12.34
CA VAL A 63 -1.11 -2.71 -11.55
C VAL A 63 -1.55 -4.15 -11.87
N SER A 64 -1.54 -4.55 -13.14
CA SER A 64 -1.88 -5.93 -13.53
C SER A 64 -0.90 -6.97 -12.97
N ILE A 65 0.38 -6.59 -12.85
CA ILE A 65 1.43 -7.43 -12.27
C ILE A 65 1.22 -7.55 -10.75
N ALA A 66 0.95 -6.43 -10.07
CA ALA A 66 0.64 -6.42 -8.64
C ALA A 66 -0.59 -7.29 -8.31
N TYR A 67 -1.66 -7.23 -9.13
CA TYR A 67 -2.83 -8.08 -8.95
C TYR A 67 -2.49 -9.58 -9.10
N GLN A 68 -1.63 -9.94 -10.05
CA GLN A 68 -1.18 -11.33 -10.23
C GLN A 68 -0.33 -11.82 -9.03
N HIS A 69 0.45 -10.94 -8.40
CA HIS A 69 1.13 -11.27 -7.15
C HIS A 69 0.12 -11.57 -6.04
N VAL A 70 -1.00 -10.84 -5.93
CA VAL A 70 -2.04 -11.09 -4.92
C VAL A 70 -2.85 -12.36 -5.19
N SER A 71 -3.35 -12.55 -6.41
CA SER A 71 -4.37 -13.57 -6.70
C SER A 71 -4.01 -14.54 -7.84
N GLY A 72 -2.99 -14.22 -8.63
CA GLY A 72 -2.60 -14.99 -9.81
C GLY A 72 -2.07 -16.37 -9.46
N ALA A 73 -2.49 -17.39 -10.22
CA ALA A 73 -1.96 -18.75 -10.09
C ALA A 73 -0.50 -18.79 -10.55
N LEU A 74 0.39 -19.33 -9.72
CA LEU A 74 1.79 -19.54 -10.09
C LEU A 74 1.88 -20.62 -11.17
N ILE A 75 2.54 -20.30 -12.29
CA ILE A 75 2.94 -21.31 -13.26
C ILE A 75 4.13 -22.08 -12.66
N PRO A 76 4.07 -23.42 -12.53
CA PRO A 76 5.19 -24.18 -12.01
C PRO A 76 6.46 -23.99 -12.85
N ALA A 77 7.61 -23.82 -12.20
CA ALA A 77 8.87 -23.53 -12.90
C ALA A 77 9.25 -24.65 -13.89
N ARG A 78 8.95 -25.92 -13.56
CA ARG A 78 9.23 -27.06 -14.46
C ARG A 78 8.30 -27.12 -15.67
N GLN A 79 7.17 -26.41 -15.63
CA GLN A 79 6.35 -26.23 -16.83
C GLN A 79 7.01 -25.28 -17.84
N VAL A 80 7.88 -24.38 -17.38
CA VAL A 80 8.62 -23.43 -18.22
C VAL A 80 9.99 -23.96 -18.61
N GLN A 81 10.70 -24.57 -17.66
CA GLN A 81 12.04 -25.15 -17.83
C GLN A 81 12.01 -26.60 -17.32
N PRO A 82 11.71 -27.60 -18.18
CA PRO A 82 11.49 -28.99 -17.78
C PRO A 82 12.67 -29.69 -17.09
N ASP A 83 13.90 -29.21 -17.34
CA ASP A 83 15.14 -29.77 -16.80
C ASP A 83 15.39 -29.40 -15.32
N LEU A 84 14.55 -28.53 -14.72
CA LEU A 84 14.71 -28.15 -13.33
C LEU A 84 14.39 -29.33 -12.37
N PRO A 85 15.22 -29.54 -11.32
CA PRO A 85 14.93 -30.55 -10.30
C PRO A 85 13.61 -30.28 -9.57
N GLU A 86 12.89 -31.34 -9.17
CA GLU A 86 11.64 -31.24 -8.41
C GLU A 86 11.82 -30.46 -7.10
N SER A 87 12.97 -30.61 -6.44
CA SER A 87 13.29 -29.90 -5.21
C SER A 87 13.34 -28.37 -5.39
N VAL A 88 13.71 -27.88 -6.58
CA VAL A 88 13.70 -26.45 -6.91
C VAL A 88 12.26 -25.95 -7.08
N GLU A 89 11.40 -26.73 -7.73
CA GLU A 89 9.98 -26.40 -7.88
C GLU A 89 9.27 -26.31 -6.53
N VAL A 90 9.54 -27.24 -5.62
CA VAL A 90 8.97 -27.19 -4.26
C VAL A 90 9.46 -25.95 -3.50
N LEU A 91 10.77 -25.63 -3.59
CA LEU A 91 11.32 -24.43 -2.96
C LEU A 91 10.65 -23.16 -3.47
N LEU A 92 10.51 -23.02 -4.79
CA LEU A 92 9.86 -21.85 -5.41
C LEU A 92 8.38 -21.79 -5.03
N THR A 93 7.69 -22.93 -5.00
CA THR A 93 6.28 -23.01 -4.61
C THR A 93 6.05 -22.50 -3.18
N VAL A 94 6.95 -22.83 -2.25
CA VAL A 94 6.87 -22.34 -0.86
C VAL A 94 7.27 -20.86 -0.76
N ALA A 95 8.36 -20.44 -1.41
CA ALA A 95 8.80 -19.05 -1.36
C ALA A 95 7.76 -18.08 -1.96
N LEU A 96 7.06 -18.52 -3.02
CA LEU A 96 6.05 -17.74 -3.74
C LEU A 96 4.62 -18.01 -3.25
N ALA A 97 4.45 -18.63 -2.08
CA ALA A 97 3.13 -18.82 -1.49
C ALA A 97 2.46 -17.46 -1.22
N LYS A 98 1.16 -17.36 -1.48
CA LYS A 98 0.44 -16.08 -1.37
C LYS A 98 0.36 -15.61 0.09
N LYS A 99 0.08 -16.54 1.00
CA LYS A 99 0.01 -16.26 2.43
C LYS A 99 1.40 -16.27 3.06
N PRO A 100 1.78 -15.24 3.84
CA PRO A 100 3.08 -15.19 4.51
C PRO A 100 3.37 -16.41 5.40
N GLU A 101 2.36 -16.95 6.09
CA GLU A 101 2.51 -18.11 6.98
C GLU A 101 2.83 -19.43 6.26
N ASP A 102 2.57 -19.50 4.95
CA ASP A 102 2.87 -20.66 4.12
C ASP A 102 4.30 -20.60 3.53
N ARG A 103 5.07 -19.52 3.81
CA ARG A 103 6.44 -19.31 3.32
C ARG A 103 7.50 -19.76 4.33
N TYR A 104 8.78 -19.63 3.95
CA TYR A 104 9.89 -19.80 4.86
C TYR A 104 9.83 -18.77 5.99
N ILE A 105 9.98 -19.23 7.23
CA ILE A 105 9.99 -18.37 8.41
C ILE A 105 11.19 -17.41 8.46
N SER A 106 12.29 -17.74 7.76
CA SER A 106 13.50 -16.92 7.71
C SER A 106 14.33 -17.17 6.45
N ALA A 107 15.17 -16.20 6.10
CA ALA A 107 16.14 -16.33 5.01
C ALA A 107 17.17 -17.45 5.28
N SER A 108 17.52 -17.68 6.56
CA SER A 108 18.41 -18.77 6.95
C SER A 108 17.81 -20.15 6.68
N ALA A 109 16.49 -20.33 6.90
CA ALA A 109 15.79 -21.57 6.59
C ALA A 109 15.76 -21.84 5.08
N MET A 110 15.47 -20.80 4.29
CA MET A 110 15.49 -20.89 2.82
C MET A 110 16.89 -21.25 2.30
N LEU A 111 17.94 -20.59 2.83
CA LEU A 111 19.33 -20.86 2.45
C LEU A 111 19.78 -22.29 2.78
N GLN A 112 19.33 -22.86 3.91
CA GLN A 112 19.62 -24.25 4.27
C GLN A 112 19.08 -25.23 3.24
N ASP A 113 17.84 -25.03 2.77
CA ASP A 113 17.25 -25.89 1.75
C ASP A 113 17.90 -25.66 0.36
N ILE A 114 18.30 -24.43 0.01
CA ILE A 114 19.12 -24.18 -1.19
C ILE A 114 20.44 -24.97 -1.14
N ASN A 115 21.12 -24.99 0.01
CA ASN A 115 22.36 -25.75 0.18
C ASN A 115 22.14 -27.26 0.08
N LYS A 116 21.02 -27.79 0.58
CA LYS A 116 20.64 -29.20 0.42
C LYS A 116 20.39 -29.55 -1.05
N ILE A 117 19.65 -28.70 -1.77
CA ILE A 117 19.43 -28.86 -3.22
C ILE A 117 20.76 -28.93 -3.95
N ARG A 118 21.69 -28.00 -3.66
CA ARG A 118 23.03 -27.98 -4.25
C ARG A 118 23.83 -29.25 -3.93
N ALA A 119 23.63 -29.85 -2.75
CA ALA A 119 24.26 -31.09 -2.33
C ALA A 119 23.54 -32.36 -2.83
N GLY A 120 22.46 -32.24 -3.61
CA GLY A 120 21.66 -33.36 -4.09
C GLY A 120 20.83 -34.05 -2.99
N GLN A 121 20.58 -33.36 -1.87
CA GLN A 121 19.81 -33.86 -0.74
C GLN A 121 18.34 -33.40 -0.82
N ASN A 122 17.45 -34.18 -0.21
CA ASN A 122 16.04 -33.82 -0.07
C ASN A 122 15.89 -32.60 0.85
N ILE A 123 15.05 -31.64 0.44
CA ILE A 123 14.73 -30.45 1.24
C ILE A 123 13.85 -30.81 2.44
N SER A 124 13.94 -30.02 3.51
CA SER A 124 13.14 -30.26 4.72
C SER A 124 11.74 -29.62 4.63
N THR A 125 11.60 -28.59 3.80
CA THR A 125 10.35 -27.85 3.62
C THR A 125 9.31 -28.66 2.86
N LYS A 126 8.07 -28.62 3.35
CA LYS A 126 6.91 -29.26 2.71
C LYS A 126 5.95 -28.17 2.23
N VAL A 127 5.38 -28.35 1.05
CA VAL A 127 4.31 -27.47 0.55
C VAL A 127 3.15 -27.50 1.54
N ALA A 128 2.74 -26.33 2.04
CA ALA A 128 1.53 -26.20 2.84
C ALA A 128 0.34 -26.67 2.00
N ARG A 129 -0.20 -27.85 2.31
CA ARG A 129 -1.45 -28.32 1.72
C ARG A 129 -2.56 -27.53 2.40
N ALA A 130 -3.32 -26.75 1.64
CA ALA A 130 -4.57 -26.17 2.14
C ALA A 130 -5.39 -27.29 2.80
N PRO A 131 -5.94 -27.08 4.02
CA PRO A 131 -6.82 -28.06 4.61
C PRO A 131 -8.00 -28.24 3.65
N LEU A 132 -8.15 -29.45 3.10
CA LEU A 132 -9.39 -29.85 2.43
C LEU A 132 -10.51 -29.58 3.42
N ALA A 133 -11.29 -28.53 3.18
CA ALA A 133 -12.42 -28.17 4.03
C ALA A 133 -13.28 -29.44 4.20
N SER A 134 -13.35 -29.92 5.44
CA SER A 134 -14.10 -31.12 5.80
C SER A 134 -15.55 -30.95 5.34
N ARG A 135 -16.08 -31.96 4.63
CA ARG A 135 -17.47 -32.03 4.14
C ARG A 135 -18.54 -31.64 5.17
N LYS A 136 -18.23 -31.64 6.47
CA LYS A 136 -19.17 -31.30 7.55
C LYS A 136 -19.45 -29.80 7.70
N THR A 137 -18.52 -28.90 7.34
CA THR A 137 -18.76 -27.44 7.45
C THR A 137 -19.50 -26.85 6.25
N MET A 138 -19.54 -27.55 5.12
CA MET A 138 -20.31 -27.15 3.92
C MET A 138 -21.82 -27.38 4.06
N ILE A 139 -22.27 -28.25 4.98
CA ILE A 139 -23.69 -28.61 5.10
C ILE A 139 -24.50 -27.49 5.79
N LEU A 140 -23.90 -26.71 6.69
CA LEU A 140 -24.63 -25.69 7.45
C LEU A 140 -24.78 -24.35 6.69
N ALA A 141 -23.80 -23.98 5.85
CA ALA A 141 -23.94 -22.86 4.91
C ALA A 141 -24.80 -23.22 3.69
N GLY A 142 -24.81 -24.50 3.29
CA GLY A 142 -25.65 -25.01 2.20
C GLY A 142 -27.15 -25.01 2.52
N LEU A 143 -27.55 -25.19 3.78
CA LEU A 143 -28.97 -25.27 4.16
C LEU A 143 -29.72 -23.93 4.15
N VAL A 144 -29.04 -22.80 4.36
CA VAL A 144 -29.66 -21.46 4.26
C VAL A 144 -29.82 -21.04 2.79
N VAL A 145 -28.90 -21.45 1.92
CA VAL A 145 -28.99 -21.16 0.47
C VAL A 145 -29.96 -22.11 -0.25
N LEU A 146 -30.11 -23.36 0.22
CA LEU A 146 -31.05 -24.31 -0.38
C LEU A 146 -32.52 -23.91 -0.13
N ALA A 147 -32.83 -23.21 0.97
CA ALA A 147 -34.18 -22.70 1.22
C ALA A 147 -34.58 -21.56 0.26
N ALA A 148 -33.63 -20.76 -0.23
CA ALA A 148 -33.88 -19.75 -1.25
C ALA A 148 -33.84 -20.33 -2.69
N GLY A 149 -33.07 -21.39 -2.92
CA GLY A 149 -32.95 -22.04 -4.23
C GLY A 149 -34.11 -22.97 -4.60
N ILE A 150 -34.82 -23.56 -3.63
CA ILE A 150 -35.96 -24.46 -3.91
C ILE A 150 -37.23 -23.68 -4.26
N ALA A 151 -37.38 -22.44 -3.79
CA ALA A 151 -38.54 -21.60 -4.14
C ALA A 151 -38.59 -21.20 -5.63
N ALA A 152 -37.47 -21.29 -6.35
CA ALA A 152 -37.41 -21.01 -7.79
C ALA A 152 -37.67 -22.24 -8.69
N VAL A 153 -37.72 -23.46 -8.12
CA VAL A 153 -37.86 -24.71 -8.90
C VAL A 153 -39.25 -25.35 -8.78
N PHE A 154 -40.11 -24.90 -7.86
CA PHE A 154 -41.41 -25.53 -7.60
C PHE A 154 -42.65 -24.69 -8.00
N GLY A 155 -42.48 -23.72 -8.90
CA GLY A 155 -43.59 -22.94 -9.47
C GLY A 155 -43.75 -23.17 -10.98
N LEU A 156 -44.70 -24.04 -11.35
CA LEU A 156 -45.23 -24.31 -12.71
C LEU A 156 -44.30 -25.05 -13.70
N SER A 157 -44.59 -26.34 -13.95
CA SER A 157 -45.31 -26.76 -15.17
C SER A 157 -45.31 -28.30 -15.31
N LEU A 158 -46.47 -28.90 -15.11
CA LEU A 158 -46.75 -30.28 -15.50
C LEU A 158 -47.23 -30.28 -16.96
N ASN A 159 -46.30 -30.33 -17.93
CA ASN A 159 -46.61 -30.86 -19.26
C ASN A 159 -45.36 -31.05 -20.13
N GLY A 160 -45.22 -32.26 -20.68
CA GLY A 160 -44.69 -32.48 -22.03
C GLY A 160 -43.19 -32.27 -22.26
N GLY A 161 -42.44 -33.36 -22.17
CA GLY A 161 -41.28 -33.71 -23.00
C GLY A 161 -40.39 -32.58 -23.56
N SER A 162 -39.23 -32.39 -22.94
CA SER A 162 -38.00 -32.05 -23.67
C SER A 162 -36.81 -32.51 -22.84
N THR A 163 -35.97 -33.34 -23.45
CA THR A 163 -34.66 -33.73 -22.92
C THR A 163 -33.85 -32.46 -22.60
N PRO A 164 -33.20 -32.35 -21.43
CA PRO A 164 -32.33 -31.22 -21.13
C PRO A 164 -31.13 -31.28 -22.08
N SER A 165 -31.08 -30.41 -23.08
CA SER A 165 -29.85 -30.16 -23.82
C SER A 165 -28.83 -29.59 -22.85
N LEU A 166 -27.68 -30.24 -22.72
CA LEU A 166 -26.54 -29.78 -21.92
C LEU A 166 -26.20 -28.33 -22.32
N GLY A 167 -26.61 -27.38 -21.48
CA GLY A 167 -26.45 -25.95 -21.73
C GLY A 167 -25.01 -25.51 -21.59
N ASN A 168 -24.64 -24.54 -22.43
CA ASN A 168 -23.34 -23.86 -22.43
C ASN A 168 -22.97 -23.35 -21.03
N SER A 169 -21.69 -23.45 -20.70
CA SER A 169 -21.14 -22.99 -19.42
C SER A 169 -21.20 -21.47 -19.31
N ILE A 170 -21.58 -20.94 -18.15
CA ILE A 170 -21.65 -19.49 -17.92
C ILE A 170 -20.24 -18.88 -18.11
N PRO A 171 -20.08 -17.87 -19.00
CA PRO A 171 -18.82 -17.16 -19.17
C PRO A 171 -18.34 -16.42 -17.92
N ASN A 172 -17.03 -16.21 -17.80
CA ASN A 172 -16.47 -15.34 -16.76
C ASN A 172 -16.55 -13.87 -17.21
N VAL A 173 -17.17 -13.03 -16.38
CA VAL A 173 -17.31 -11.60 -16.61
C VAL A 173 -16.74 -10.74 -15.46
N VAL A 174 -16.12 -11.36 -14.46
CA VAL A 174 -15.44 -10.64 -13.36
C VAL A 174 -14.31 -9.77 -13.93
N GLY A 175 -14.25 -8.50 -13.50
CA GLY A 175 -13.29 -7.50 -13.96
C GLY A 175 -13.68 -6.74 -15.23
N LEU A 176 -14.72 -7.18 -15.95
CA LEU A 176 -15.25 -6.48 -17.13
C LEU A 176 -16.15 -5.31 -16.74
N THR A 177 -16.48 -4.47 -17.72
CA THR A 177 -17.57 -3.49 -17.59
C THR A 177 -18.94 -4.16 -17.67
N GLU A 178 -19.99 -3.49 -17.17
CA GLU A 178 -21.37 -3.98 -17.30
C GLU A 178 -21.76 -4.23 -18.78
N ILE A 179 -21.32 -3.36 -19.68
CA ILE A 179 -21.64 -3.44 -21.12
C ILE A 179 -21.03 -4.71 -21.73
N GLU A 180 -19.74 -4.95 -21.47
CA GLU A 180 -19.03 -6.15 -21.93
C GLU A 180 -19.63 -7.42 -21.32
N ALA A 181 -19.94 -7.38 -20.02
CA ALA A 181 -20.56 -8.49 -19.31
C ALA A 181 -21.94 -8.85 -19.88
N ARG A 182 -22.78 -7.85 -20.17
CA ARG A 182 -24.09 -8.06 -20.80
C ARG A 182 -23.98 -8.62 -22.22
N ALA A 183 -22.97 -8.20 -22.97
CA ALA A 183 -22.71 -8.74 -24.31
C ALA A 183 -22.33 -10.23 -24.26
N LEU A 184 -21.48 -10.63 -23.30
CA LEU A 184 -21.08 -12.02 -23.11
C LEU A 184 -22.18 -12.89 -22.50
N LEU A 185 -23.08 -12.30 -21.71
CA LEU A 185 -24.19 -12.98 -21.05
C LEU A 185 -25.52 -12.79 -21.81
N ASN A 186 -25.48 -12.54 -23.12
CA ASN A 186 -26.66 -12.26 -23.94
C ASN A 186 -27.69 -13.42 -23.95
N GLU A 187 -27.27 -14.65 -23.63
CA GLU A 187 -28.15 -15.83 -23.50
C GLU A 187 -28.71 -16.01 -22.09
N TYR A 188 -28.42 -15.12 -21.13
CA TYR A 188 -28.82 -15.21 -19.72
C TYR A 188 -29.56 -13.95 -19.24
N THR A 189 -30.34 -14.09 -18.16
CA THR A 189 -31.04 -12.96 -17.54
C THR A 189 -30.13 -12.28 -16.52
N VAL A 190 -29.56 -11.13 -16.86
CA VAL A 190 -28.61 -10.43 -15.98
C VAL A 190 -29.33 -9.53 -14.97
N THR A 191 -29.06 -9.75 -13.68
CA THR A 191 -29.45 -8.87 -12.57
C THR A 191 -28.21 -8.16 -12.03
N VAL A 192 -28.29 -6.86 -11.78
CA VAL A 192 -27.14 -6.07 -11.31
C VAL A 192 -27.38 -5.56 -9.90
N GLN A 193 -26.36 -5.69 -9.06
CA GLN A 193 -26.27 -5.09 -7.72
C GLN A 193 -24.95 -4.31 -7.63
N ARG A 194 -24.86 -3.34 -6.71
CA ARG A 194 -23.63 -2.58 -6.47
C ARG A 194 -23.20 -2.70 -5.01
N ALA A 195 -21.89 -2.72 -4.78
CA ALA A 195 -21.29 -2.77 -3.46
C ALA A 195 -19.90 -2.12 -3.49
N HIS A 196 -19.44 -1.57 -2.36
CA HIS A 196 -18.08 -1.09 -2.22
C HIS A 196 -17.09 -2.26 -2.19
N ASP A 197 -16.02 -2.17 -2.99
CA ASP A 197 -14.89 -3.10 -2.96
C ASP A 197 -13.58 -2.32 -3.17
N PRO A 198 -12.65 -2.32 -2.19
CA PRO A 198 -11.39 -1.58 -2.31
C PRO A 198 -10.39 -2.21 -3.28
N ARG A 199 -10.62 -3.46 -3.71
CA ARG A 199 -9.70 -4.22 -4.58
C ARG A 199 -10.09 -4.12 -6.06
N ILE A 200 -11.35 -3.78 -6.34
CA ILE A 200 -11.90 -3.75 -7.69
C ILE A 200 -12.21 -2.30 -8.08
N PRO A 201 -11.67 -1.80 -9.21
CA PRO A 201 -11.98 -0.45 -9.67
C PRO A 201 -13.49 -0.22 -9.80
N LYS A 202 -13.90 1.03 -9.58
CA LYS A 202 -15.28 1.45 -9.77
C LYS A 202 -15.77 1.08 -11.17
N ASP A 203 -17.03 0.65 -11.25
CA ASP A 203 -17.75 0.28 -12.47
C ASP A 203 -17.23 -1.00 -13.17
N ARG A 204 -16.50 -1.84 -12.43
CA ARG A 204 -16.13 -3.20 -12.85
C ARG A 204 -16.91 -4.26 -12.08
N ILE A 205 -17.16 -5.41 -12.71
CA ILE A 205 -17.80 -6.55 -12.05
C ILE A 205 -16.87 -7.11 -10.97
N ALA A 206 -17.27 -7.01 -9.70
CA ALA A 206 -16.57 -7.55 -8.54
C ALA A 206 -16.85 -9.05 -8.34
N SER A 207 -18.09 -9.48 -8.58
CA SER A 207 -18.47 -10.90 -8.47
C SER A 207 -19.65 -11.25 -9.35
N GLN A 208 -19.76 -12.54 -9.70
CA GLN A 208 -20.89 -13.10 -10.42
C GLN A 208 -21.44 -14.34 -9.71
N ILE A 209 -22.76 -14.50 -9.75
CA ILE A 209 -23.47 -15.67 -9.23
C ILE A 209 -24.50 -16.11 -10.26
N PRO A 210 -24.51 -17.37 -10.73
CA PRO A 210 -23.56 -18.43 -10.41
C PRO A 210 -22.12 -18.17 -10.91
N LEU A 211 -21.15 -18.89 -10.35
CA LEU A 211 -19.73 -18.77 -10.73
C LEU A 211 -19.52 -19.13 -12.21
N ALA A 212 -18.47 -18.58 -12.80
CA ALA A 212 -18.05 -18.92 -14.15
C ALA A 212 -17.88 -20.43 -14.31
N THR A 213 -18.09 -20.94 -15.52
CA THR A 213 -18.05 -22.36 -15.90
C THR A 213 -19.17 -23.23 -15.31
N THR A 214 -20.05 -22.67 -14.47
CA THR A 214 -21.25 -23.36 -14.01
C THR A 214 -22.18 -23.64 -15.19
N GLN A 215 -22.69 -24.87 -15.28
CA GLN A 215 -23.64 -25.25 -16.31
C GLN A 215 -25.02 -24.66 -15.98
N ALA A 216 -25.58 -23.88 -16.91
CA ALA A 216 -26.90 -23.31 -16.78
C ALA A 216 -27.63 -23.30 -18.12
N THR A 217 -28.95 -23.36 -18.06
CA THR A 217 -29.80 -23.23 -19.24
C THR A 217 -29.83 -21.79 -19.72
N LYS A 218 -30.05 -21.59 -21.02
CA LYS A 218 -30.30 -20.24 -21.56
C LYS A 218 -31.53 -19.63 -20.86
N GLY A 219 -31.47 -18.34 -20.57
CA GLY A 219 -32.49 -17.58 -19.84
C GLY A 219 -32.36 -17.65 -18.32
N SER A 220 -31.51 -18.52 -17.76
CA SER A 220 -31.23 -18.55 -16.31
C SER A 220 -30.71 -17.20 -15.81
N ALA A 221 -31.03 -16.87 -14.56
CA ALA A 221 -30.60 -15.62 -13.95
C ALA A 221 -29.11 -15.66 -13.55
N VAL A 222 -28.39 -14.58 -13.87
CA VAL A 222 -27.01 -14.33 -13.42
C VAL A 222 -26.99 -12.98 -12.70
N THR A 223 -26.66 -13.00 -11.42
CA THR A 223 -26.48 -11.80 -10.60
C THR A 223 -25.04 -11.33 -10.69
N LEU A 224 -24.83 -10.08 -11.06
CA LEU A 224 -23.54 -9.41 -11.10
C LEU A 224 -23.47 -8.35 -10.01
N THR A 225 -22.39 -8.34 -9.25
CA THR A 225 -22.08 -7.27 -8.31
C THR A 225 -21.05 -6.36 -8.96
N ILE A 226 -21.38 -5.08 -9.15
CA ILE A 226 -20.47 -4.05 -9.66
C ILE A 226 -19.83 -3.33 -8.49
N SER A 227 -18.51 -3.09 -8.56
CA SER A 227 -17.78 -2.32 -7.56
C SER A 227 -18.14 -0.84 -7.64
N ASP A 228 -18.41 -0.25 -6.48
CA ASP A 228 -18.47 1.21 -6.26
C ASP A 228 -17.11 1.81 -5.92
N GLY A 229 -16.05 1.00 -5.91
CA GLY A 229 -14.72 1.35 -5.43
C GLY A 229 -14.60 1.18 -3.90
N PRO A 230 -13.51 1.68 -3.31
CA PRO A 230 -13.17 1.46 -1.88
C PRO A 230 -14.15 2.08 -0.88
N GLY A 231 -15.09 2.90 -1.32
CA GLY A 231 -15.99 3.65 -0.45
C GLY A 231 -15.38 4.96 0.03
N ASP A 232 -16.03 5.58 1.01
CA ASP A 232 -15.65 6.88 1.56
C ASP A 232 -15.05 6.71 2.96
N ALA A 233 -14.13 7.60 3.30
CA ALA A 233 -13.50 7.76 4.59
C ALA A 233 -13.53 9.24 5.01
N ILE A 234 -13.61 9.50 6.31
CA ILE A 234 -13.63 10.85 6.87
C ILE A 234 -12.26 11.15 7.46
N VAL A 235 -11.70 12.32 7.12
CA VAL A 235 -10.46 12.80 7.76
C VAL A 235 -10.77 13.14 9.23
N PRO A 236 -10.09 12.52 10.21
CA PRO A 236 -10.34 12.81 11.63
C PRO A 236 -10.09 14.28 12.02
N ASP A 237 -10.92 14.82 12.91
CA ASP A 237 -10.93 16.23 13.33
C ASP A 237 -9.77 16.62 14.26
N ASP A 238 -9.25 15.66 15.02
CA ASP A 238 -8.30 15.82 16.12
C ASP A 238 -6.82 15.76 15.68
N LEU A 239 -6.54 15.66 14.38
CA LEU A 239 -5.17 15.48 13.87
C LEU A 239 -4.22 16.65 14.17
N VAL A 240 -4.73 17.88 14.25
CA VAL A 240 -3.92 19.08 14.48
C VAL A 240 -3.49 19.17 15.94
N GLY A 241 -2.19 19.41 16.18
CA GLY A 241 -1.59 19.46 17.51
C GLY A 241 -1.14 18.10 18.05
N MET A 242 -1.44 17.00 17.36
CA MET A 242 -0.94 15.67 17.74
C MET A 242 0.47 15.40 17.21
N SER A 243 1.12 14.37 17.76
CA SER A 243 2.37 13.86 17.20
C SER A 243 2.15 13.16 15.85
N LEU A 244 3.15 13.18 14.97
CA LEU A 244 3.10 12.45 13.69
C LEU A 244 2.79 10.94 13.86
N ILE A 245 3.20 10.35 14.98
CA ILE A 245 2.99 8.92 15.28
C ILE A 245 1.51 8.66 15.59
N ASP A 246 0.91 9.51 16.42
CA ASP A 246 -0.50 9.38 16.78
C ASP A 246 -1.40 9.69 15.59
N ALA A 247 -1.08 10.75 14.84
CA ALA A 247 -1.79 11.13 13.61
C ALA A 247 -1.78 9.99 12.57
N ARG A 248 -0.64 9.31 12.40
CA ARG A 248 -0.54 8.13 11.52
C ARG A 248 -1.48 7.00 11.97
N THR A 249 -1.50 6.72 13.26
CA THR A 249 -2.33 5.65 13.83
C THR A 249 -3.81 5.95 13.61
N LEU A 250 -4.20 7.20 13.81
CA LEU A 250 -5.57 7.66 13.65
C LEU A 250 -6.02 7.65 12.18
N LEU A 251 -5.17 8.14 11.27
CA LEU A 251 -5.45 8.08 9.82
C LEU A 251 -5.58 6.63 9.34
N ALA A 252 -4.70 5.72 9.78
CA ALA A 252 -4.80 4.31 9.43
C ALA A 252 -6.11 3.67 9.93
N ALA A 253 -6.54 4.01 11.15
CA ALA A 253 -7.83 3.55 11.69
C ALA A 253 -9.02 4.09 10.89
N ALA A 254 -8.91 5.29 10.32
CA ALA A 254 -9.89 5.87 9.41
C ALA A 254 -9.82 5.31 7.97
N GLY A 255 -8.90 4.38 7.69
CA GLY A 255 -8.69 3.85 6.35
C GLY A 255 -8.04 4.84 5.39
N LEU A 256 -7.28 5.82 5.91
CA LEU A 256 -6.56 6.84 5.17
C LEU A 256 -5.05 6.64 5.30
N VAL A 257 -4.29 7.14 4.32
CA VAL A 257 -2.83 7.06 4.34
C VAL A 257 -2.20 8.45 4.36
N ILE A 258 -0.94 8.56 4.74
CA ILE A 258 -0.20 9.83 4.63
C ILE A 258 0.46 9.85 3.25
N SER A 259 0.08 10.79 2.39
CA SER A 259 0.70 10.94 1.05
C SER A 259 2.00 11.73 1.07
N LYS A 260 2.08 12.75 1.92
CA LYS A 260 3.24 13.63 2.03
C LYS A 260 3.31 14.25 3.42
N THR A 261 4.53 14.51 3.87
CA THR A 261 4.79 15.30 5.06
C THR A 261 5.64 16.49 4.68
N GLU A 262 5.17 17.69 4.99
CA GLU A 262 5.85 18.96 4.73
C GLU A 262 6.30 19.57 6.06
N ALA A 263 7.58 19.92 6.18
CA ALA A 263 8.08 20.56 7.38
C ALA A 263 7.91 22.09 7.26
N ALA A 264 7.39 22.72 8.30
CA ALA A 264 7.26 24.18 8.37
C ALA A 264 7.86 24.71 9.69
N PRO A 265 8.51 25.90 9.66
CA PRO A 265 8.96 26.58 10.88
C PRO A 265 7.81 26.78 11.87
N SER A 266 8.06 26.43 13.14
CA SER A 266 7.09 26.55 14.23
C SER A 266 7.82 26.42 15.57
N ASP A 267 7.25 27.06 16.58
CA ASP A 267 7.58 26.97 17.99
C ASP A 267 7.02 25.72 18.68
N GLU A 268 6.17 24.95 18.00
CA GLU A 268 5.69 23.65 18.46
C GLU A 268 6.82 22.59 18.49
N PRO A 269 6.70 21.54 19.32
CA PRO A 269 7.64 20.44 19.32
C PRO A 269 7.84 19.84 17.92
N GLN A 270 9.08 19.50 17.59
CA GLN A 270 9.40 18.89 16.30
C GLN A 270 8.55 17.63 16.05
N GLY A 271 7.90 17.57 14.89
CA GLY A 271 7.03 16.45 14.51
C GLY A 271 5.57 16.57 14.95
N THR A 272 5.17 17.67 15.58
CA THR A 272 3.76 18.02 15.82
C THR A 272 3.07 18.38 14.50
N VAL A 273 1.85 17.91 14.29
CA VAL A 273 1.04 18.25 13.10
C VAL A 273 0.47 19.66 13.24
N LEU A 274 0.80 20.52 12.28
CA LEU A 274 0.35 21.91 12.19
C LEU A 274 -0.91 22.07 11.34
N SER A 275 -0.99 21.35 10.23
CA SER A 275 -2.15 21.39 9.34
C SER A 275 -2.27 20.11 8.52
N VAL A 276 -3.48 19.88 8.01
CA VAL A 276 -3.88 18.67 7.30
C VAL A 276 -4.57 19.07 6.00
N THR A 277 -4.26 18.39 4.90
CA THR A 277 -4.94 18.59 3.61
C THR A 277 -5.26 17.23 2.97
N PRO A 278 -6.51 16.93 2.63
CA PRO A 278 -7.73 17.75 2.79
C PRO A 278 -8.08 18.09 4.25
N GLU A 279 -8.92 19.12 4.46
CA GLU A 279 -9.23 19.63 5.81
C GLU A 279 -9.84 18.54 6.72
N PRO A 280 -9.58 18.58 8.03
CA PRO A 280 -10.24 17.70 8.98
C PRO A 280 -11.78 17.76 8.87
N GLY A 281 -12.44 16.62 8.97
CA GLY A 281 -13.88 16.45 8.78
C GLY A 281 -14.32 16.27 7.33
N SER A 282 -13.42 16.42 6.35
CA SER A 282 -13.74 16.18 4.94
C SER A 282 -13.94 14.69 4.62
N THR A 283 -14.88 14.41 3.72
CA THR A 283 -15.10 13.07 3.17
C THR A 283 -14.26 12.89 1.92
N ILE A 284 -13.39 11.88 1.92
CA ILE A 284 -12.52 11.52 0.80
C ILE A 284 -12.64 10.03 0.51
N THR A 285 -12.13 9.58 -0.64
CA THR A 285 -12.16 8.15 -0.99
C THR A 285 -11.29 7.35 -0.01
N ALA A 286 -11.80 6.25 0.52
CA ALA A 286 -11.02 5.37 1.40
C ALA A 286 -9.72 4.90 0.70
N GLY A 287 -8.63 4.84 1.46
CA GLY A 287 -7.28 4.61 0.95
C GLY A 287 -6.61 5.84 0.34
N SER A 288 -7.29 7.00 0.27
CA SER A 288 -6.69 8.24 -0.21
C SER A 288 -5.64 8.76 0.76
N GLY A 289 -4.68 9.49 0.18
CA GLY A 289 -3.57 10.06 0.92
C GLY A 289 -3.83 11.49 1.40
N VAL A 290 -3.52 11.75 2.66
CA VAL A 290 -3.60 13.03 3.34
C VAL A 290 -2.19 13.63 3.46
N VAL A 291 -2.05 14.91 3.16
CA VAL A 291 -0.83 15.68 3.34
C VAL A 291 -0.83 16.28 4.74
N LEU A 292 0.26 16.11 5.47
CA LEU A 292 0.47 16.70 6.79
C LEU A 292 1.56 17.76 6.72
N THR A 293 1.28 18.95 7.24
CA THR A 293 2.33 19.92 7.58
C THR A 293 2.73 19.68 9.02
N ILE A 294 4.01 19.52 9.29
CA ILE A 294 4.56 19.27 10.63
C ILE A 294 5.53 20.35 11.05
N ALA A 295 5.64 20.57 12.36
CA ALA A 295 6.62 21.46 12.95
C ALA A 295 8.03 20.94 12.70
N SER A 296 8.87 21.76 12.05
CA SER A 296 10.28 21.47 11.86
C SER A 296 11.12 21.64 13.14
N GLY A 297 10.56 22.32 14.15
CA GLY A 297 11.29 22.76 15.34
C GLY A 297 12.26 23.91 15.05
N GLU A 298 12.05 24.64 13.94
CA GLU A 298 12.81 25.83 13.57
C GLU A 298 12.00 27.10 13.86
N VAL A 299 12.69 28.10 14.42
CA VAL A 299 12.15 29.42 14.73
C VAL A 299 13.01 30.47 14.04
N GLU A 300 12.45 31.63 13.73
CA GLU A 300 13.22 32.75 13.18
C GLU A 300 14.15 33.37 14.23
N VAL A 301 15.39 33.62 13.84
CA VAL A 301 16.37 34.31 14.69
C VAL A 301 15.96 35.78 14.81
N PRO A 302 15.70 36.30 16.02
CA PRO A 302 15.28 37.68 16.22
C PRO A 302 16.37 38.67 15.80
N ASN A 303 15.97 39.90 15.47
CA ASN A 303 16.90 41.00 15.26
C ASN A 303 17.36 41.56 16.62
N LEU A 304 18.65 41.41 16.90
CA LEU A 304 19.27 41.82 18.16
C LEU A 304 20.22 43.00 17.98
N ILE A 305 20.49 43.45 16.74
CA ILE A 305 21.40 44.57 16.49
C ILE A 305 20.87 45.84 17.15
N GLY A 306 21.70 46.48 17.98
CA GLY A 306 21.36 47.67 18.77
C GLY A 306 20.58 47.39 20.06
N VAL A 307 20.18 46.14 20.31
CA VAL A 307 19.48 45.74 21.54
C VAL A 307 20.48 45.62 22.70
N GLU A 308 20.07 46.00 23.91
CA GLU A 308 20.88 45.84 25.12
C GLU A 308 21.20 44.36 25.38
N ALA A 309 22.42 44.07 25.83
CA ALA A 309 22.90 42.70 26.00
C ALA A 309 21.99 41.84 26.89
N ILE A 310 21.42 42.39 27.96
CA ILE A 310 20.51 41.63 28.85
C ILE A 310 19.19 41.33 28.13
N GLN A 311 18.64 42.29 27.41
CA GLN A 311 17.40 42.11 26.65
C GLN A 311 17.61 41.10 25.50
N ALA A 312 18.73 41.20 24.78
CA ALA A 312 19.07 40.29 23.69
C ALA A 312 19.18 38.83 24.15
N LYS A 313 19.79 38.59 25.32
CA LYS A 313 19.86 37.26 25.93
C LYS A 313 18.47 36.71 26.27
N THR A 314 17.63 37.55 26.86
CA THR A 314 16.25 37.16 27.21
C THR A 314 15.46 36.78 25.96
N LEU A 315 15.54 37.58 24.89
CA LEU A 315 14.87 37.30 23.62
C LEU A 315 15.33 35.97 23.01
N LEU A 316 16.64 35.69 23.04
CA LEU A 316 17.18 34.42 22.55
C LEU A 316 16.74 33.21 23.37
N ILE A 317 16.77 33.31 24.70
CA ILE A 317 16.33 32.23 25.60
C ILE A 317 14.83 31.96 25.42
N GLN A 318 14.01 33.02 25.30
CA GLN A 318 12.58 32.90 25.04
C GLN A 318 12.28 32.27 23.67
N ALA A 319 13.08 32.59 22.66
CA ALA A 319 13.00 31.97 21.33
C ALA A 319 13.63 30.56 21.27
N GLY A 320 14.13 30.03 22.40
CA GLY A 320 14.68 28.68 22.49
C GLY A 320 16.10 28.53 21.94
N PHE A 321 16.83 29.61 21.69
CA PHE A 321 18.22 29.58 21.24
C PHE A 321 19.22 29.57 22.39
N LEU A 322 20.35 28.89 22.18
CA LEU A 322 21.50 29.01 23.07
C LEU A 322 22.23 30.32 22.78
N VAL A 323 22.74 31.01 23.80
CA VAL A 323 23.47 32.26 23.62
C VAL A 323 24.97 31.99 23.58
N ARG A 324 25.65 32.47 22.53
CA ARG A 324 27.12 32.53 22.48
C ARG A 324 27.58 33.98 22.42
N GLU A 325 28.39 34.39 23.39
CA GLU A 325 28.75 35.79 23.55
C GLU A 325 30.21 36.05 23.19
N PHE A 326 30.42 37.11 22.42
CA PHE A 326 31.72 37.73 22.20
C PHE A 326 31.67 39.20 22.62
N ASN A 327 32.84 39.76 22.86
CA ASN A 327 32.99 41.18 23.11
C ASN A 327 33.90 41.74 22.03
N ASP A 328 33.56 42.92 21.56
CA ASP A 328 34.37 43.72 20.65
C ASP A 328 34.08 45.20 20.94
N TYR A 329 34.82 46.11 20.32
CA TYR A 329 34.68 47.54 20.56
C TYR A 329 34.32 48.28 19.27
N ASP A 330 33.23 49.05 19.33
CA ASP A 330 32.84 50.00 18.29
C ASP A 330 32.56 51.37 18.93
N SER A 331 33.37 52.37 18.57
CA SER A 331 33.23 53.75 19.04
C SER A 331 31.94 54.44 18.55
N ALA A 332 31.32 53.93 17.48
CA ALA A 332 30.10 54.50 16.90
C ALA A 332 28.82 54.01 17.60
N GLN A 333 28.91 53.01 18.48
CA GLN A 333 27.75 52.41 19.14
C GLN A 333 27.85 52.56 20.66
N SER A 334 26.69 52.51 21.35
CA SER A 334 26.63 52.57 22.81
C SER A 334 27.31 51.35 23.44
N ILE A 335 27.93 51.50 24.60
CA ILE A 335 28.47 50.37 25.37
C ILE A 335 27.32 49.50 25.88
N GLY A 336 27.49 48.18 25.85
CA GLY A 336 26.52 47.22 26.36
C GLY A 336 25.41 46.81 25.38
N VAL A 337 25.44 47.29 24.14
CA VAL A 337 24.51 46.86 23.07
C VAL A 337 25.14 45.81 22.17
N VAL A 338 24.31 45.01 21.50
CA VAL A 338 24.76 44.05 20.49
C VAL A 338 25.10 44.78 19.20
N ILE A 339 26.33 44.63 18.73
CA ILE A 339 26.84 45.31 17.53
C ILE A 339 26.89 44.38 16.31
N ARG A 340 26.95 43.06 16.55
CA ARG A 340 26.92 42.02 15.52
C ARG A 340 26.18 40.79 16.04
N GLN A 341 25.50 40.09 15.14
CA GLN A 341 24.92 38.79 15.41
C GLN A 341 25.25 37.79 14.30
N ALA A 342 25.19 36.50 14.61
CA ALA A 342 25.23 35.42 13.65
C ALA A 342 24.44 34.21 14.19
N PRO A 343 23.49 33.63 13.45
CA PRO A 343 23.05 33.98 12.09
C PRO A 343 22.41 35.38 11.94
N ASP A 344 22.22 35.82 10.70
CA ASP A 344 21.58 37.10 10.38
C ASP A 344 20.11 37.12 10.85
N PRO A 345 19.55 38.31 11.16
CA PRO A 345 18.14 38.42 11.56
C PRO A 345 17.18 37.82 10.52
N GLY A 346 16.12 37.15 10.99
CA GLY A 346 15.08 36.55 10.13
C GLY A 346 15.48 35.23 9.46
N THR A 347 16.70 34.73 9.71
CA THR A 347 17.08 33.37 9.29
C THR A 347 16.33 32.35 10.16
N THR A 348 15.85 31.27 9.55
CA THR A 348 15.27 30.15 10.33
C THR A 348 16.39 29.29 10.89
N GLN A 349 16.27 28.93 12.16
CA GLN A 349 17.24 28.07 12.82
C GLN A 349 16.53 27.13 13.79
N THR A 350 17.01 25.89 13.86
CA THR A 350 16.50 24.89 14.80
C THR A 350 16.65 25.36 16.25
N ILE A 351 15.59 25.20 17.06
CA ILE A 351 15.60 25.44 18.50
C ILE A 351 16.79 24.68 19.15
N GLY A 352 17.44 25.32 20.12
CA GLY A 352 18.60 24.77 20.81
C GLY A 352 19.94 24.97 20.08
N LYS A 353 19.96 25.57 18.89
CA LYS A 353 21.21 26.01 18.25
C LYS A 353 21.72 27.32 18.85
N PRO A 354 23.05 27.55 18.83
CA PRO A 354 23.63 28.78 19.37
C PRO A 354 23.48 29.95 18.39
N VAL A 355 22.91 31.06 18.87
CA VAL A 355 23.01 32.37 18.23
C VAL A 355 24.15 33.15 18.88
N THR A 356 25.04 33.66 18.04
CA THR A 356 26.21 34.40 18.47
C THR A 356 25.89 35.89 18.50
N ILE A 357 26.11 36.54 19.64
CA ILE A 357 26.01 37.99 19.78
C ILE A 357 27.37 38.57 20.15
N THR A 358 27.73 39.68 19.53
CA THR A 358 28.93 40.47 19.86
C THR A 358 28.48 41.73 20.57
N ILE A 359 28.91 41.91 21.82
CA ILE A 359 28.52 43.01 22.68
C ILE A 359 29.60 44.09 22.64
N ASN A 360 29.19 45.34 22.47
CA ASN A 360 30.11 46.47 22.56
C ASN A 360 30.64 46.60 23.99
N LYS A 361 31.95 46.48 24.18
CA LYS A 361 32.61 46.74 25.46
C LYS A 361 33.76 47.71 25.26
N ALA A 362 33.96 48.56 26.27
CA ALA A 362 35.11 49.46 26.29
C ALA A 362 36.42 48.64 26.23
N PRO A 363 37.45 49.15 25.52
CA PRO A 363 38.71 48.45 25.29
C PRO A 363 39.53 48.19 26.55
#